data_AF-A0A925JPE8-F1
#
_entry.id   AF-A0A925JPE8-F1
#
_cell.length_a   1.000
_cell.length_b   1.000
_cell.length_c   1.000
_cell.angle_alpha   90.00
_cell.angle_beta   90.00
_cell.angle_gamma   90.00
#
_symmetry.space_group_name_H-M   'P 1'
#
loop_
_entity.id
_entity.type
_entity.pdbx_description
1 polymer ?
#
loop_
_entity_poly.entity_id
_entity_poly.type
_entity_poly.pdbx_seq_one_letter_code
_entity_poly.pdbx_strand_id
1 'polypeptide(L)'
;MKQLKMTLASLFMVLSFQGFANDCEDDNAAGAKAEMSIEKSDKDAVYRLIYLSTSEGIVSVSIYDERGTLLLTDRIRNVAGGFARPYNFSGLPSGEYTIQITDASGKTTKTLQYGEASSSETAGRQSELKVNVNALAESTRYELSVLGDRAQPVTVTIYDAQNNRIFSEQIDEPGNFRKVYDLSKVRASGGAFEVTHAGSVFQQPIR
;
A
#
# COMPACT_ATOMS: atom_id res chain seq x y z
N MET A 1 27.38 -22.17 75.35
CA MET A 1 25.89 -22.16 75.32
C MET A 1 25.50 -21.89 73.87
N LYS A 2 24.57 -22.57 73.18
CA LYS A 2 23.59 -23.59 73.53
C LYS A 2 23.09 -24.19 72.19
N GLN A 3 23.22 -25.50 72.06
CA GLN A 3 22.31 -26.50 71.46
C GLN A 3 21.41 -26.18 70.24
N LEU A 4 21.67 -26.96 69.18
CA LEU A 4 20.78 -27.77 68.33
C LEU A 4 19.30 -27.97 68.78
N LYS A 5 18.36 -27.88 67.82
CA LYS A 5 17.25 -28.81 67.47
C LYS A 5 16.45 -28.22 66.27
N MET A 6 16.48 -28.86 65.09
CA MET A 6 15.39 -29.66 64.48
C MET A 6 14.06 -28.89 64.36
N THR A 7 13.41 -28.74 63.18
CA THR A 7 12.79 -29.84 62.44
C THR A 7 12.57 -29.55 60.95
N LEU A 8 12.66 -30.63 60.18
CA LEU A 8 12.26 -30.86 58.79
C LEU A 8 10.74 -31.07 58.68
N ALA A 9 10.06 -30.45 57.71
CA ALA A 9 8.82 -30.97 57.07
C ALA A 9 8.44 -30.18 55.81
N SER A 10 8.78 -30.78 54.67
CA SER A 10 8.11 -30.82 53.37
C SER A 10 6.71 -30.19 53.14
N LEU A 11 6.53 -29.71 51.90
CA LEU A 11 5.35 -29.83 51.03
C LEU A 11 4.27 -28.73 51.09
N PHE A 12 4.30 -27.80 50.11
CA PHE A 12 3.26 -27.70 49.08
C PHE A 12 3.73 -26.79 47.93
N MET A 13 3.73 -27.35 46.72
CA MET A 13 3.91 -26.65 45.45
C MET A 13 2.58 -25.99 45.10
N VAL A 14 2.54 -24.65 45.01
CA VAL A 14 1.47 -23.93 44.31
C VAL A 14 2.14 -23.04 43.27
N LEU A 15 2.14 -23.53 42.03
CA LEU A 15 2.29 -22.70 40.84
C LEU A 15 0.99 -21.90 40.70
N SER A 16 0.94 -20.70 41.24
CA SER A 16 -0.06 -19.72 40.79
C SER A 16 0.46 -19.12 39.48
N PHE A 17 0.00 -19.68 38.36
CA PHE A 17 -0.15 -18.91 37.13
C PHE A 17 -1.06 -17.72 37.46
N GLN A 18 -0.48 -16.53 37.65
CA GLN A 18 -1.26 -15.31 37.58
C GLN A 18 -1.55 -15.10 36.09
N GLY A 19 -2.76 -15.50 35.68
CA GLY A 19 -3.32 -15.09 34.42
C GLY A 19 -3.35 -13.57 34.36
N PHE A 20 -2.91 -13.01 33.23
CA PHE A 20 -3.23 -11.64 32.87
C PHE A 20 -4.74 -11.57 32.71
N ALA A 21 -5.43 -11.07 33.74
CA ALA A 21 -6.78 -10.57 33.60
C ALA A 21 -6.69 -9.31 32.73
N ASN A 22 -7.09 -9.43 31.48
CA ASN A 22 -7.69 -8.33 30.75
C ASN A 22 -8.98 -7.98 31.51
N ASP A 23 -8.93 -6.94 32.34
CA ASP A 23 -10.13 -6.28 32.83
C ASP A 23 -10.15 -4.87 32.22
N CYS A 24 -10.95 -4.80 31.16
CA CYS A 24 -11.85 -3.73 30.76
C CYS A 24 -11.56 -2.34 31.34
N GLU A 25 -11.21 -1.43 30.43
CA GLU A 25 -11.19 0.01 30.61
C GLU A 25 -12.45 0.51 31.36
N ASP A 26 -12.22 1.07 32.55
CA ASP A 26 -13.16 1.96 33.23
C ASP A 26 -13.02 3.36 32.60
N ASP A 27 -13.84 3.58 31.56
CA ASP A 27 -14.13 4.87 30.96
C ASP A 27 -14.85 5.76 31.98
N ASN A 28 -14.12 6.53 32.79
CA ASN A 28 -14.62 7.78 33.40
C ASN A 28 -13.48 8.69 33.88
N ALA A 29 -12.57 9.06 32.97
CA ALA A 29 -11.91 10.35 33.05
C ALA A 29 -12.58 11.26 32.02
N ALA A 30 -13.28 12.29 32.47
CA ALA A 30 -13.64 13.45 31.65
C ALA A 30 -12.35 14.23 31.31
N GLY A 31 -11.47 13.59 30.55
CA GLY A 31 -10.29 14.18 29.96
C GLY A 31 -10.73 15.01 28.76
N ALA A 32 -10.21 16.23 28.66
CA ALA A 32 -10.39 17.10 27.51
C ALA A 32 -10.25 16.29 26.21
N LYS A 33 -11.37 16.07 25.53
CA LYS A 33 -11.41 15.26 24.32
C LYS A 33 -10.73 16.05 23.22
N ALA A 34 -9.47 15.73 22.95
CA ALA A 34 -8.75 16.33 21.84
C ALA A 34 -9.30 15.78 20.52
N GLU A 35 -9.62 16.67 19.59
CA GLU A 35 -10.09 16.31 18.25
C GLU A 35 -9.03 16.68 17.21
N MET A 36 -8.84 15.79 16.24
CA MET A 36 -7.86 15.97 15.17
C MET A 36 -8.59 15.87 13.82
N SER A 37 -8.32 16.79 12.90
CA SER A 37 -8.77 16.75 11.51
C SER A 37 -7.62 17.08 10.55
N ILE A 38 -7.68 16.52 9.35
CA ILE A 38 -6.71 16.79 8.30
C ILE A 38 -7.51 17.17 7.06
N GLU A 39 -7.25 18.36 6.53
CA GLU A 39 -7.97 18.90 5.38
C GLU A 39 -6.98 19.25 4.28
N LYS A 40 -7.29 18.88 3.04
CA LYS A 40 -6.51 19.33 1.88
C LYS A 40 -6.74 20.84 1.71
N SER A 41 -5.66 21.60 1.55
CA SER A 41 -5.74 23.04 1.25
C SER A 41 -5.98 23.28 -0.24
N ASP A 42 -6.38 24.49 -0.61
CA ASP A 42 -6.50 24.92 -2.02
C ASP A 42 -5.16 24.95 -2.76
N LYS A 43 -4.03 24.92 -2.02
CA LYS A 43 -2.68 24.78 -2.59
C LYS A 43 -2.34 23.31 -2.77
N ASP A 44 -1.82 22.98 -3.95
CA ASP A 44 -1.31 21.64 -4.23
C ASP A 44 -0.30 21.18 -3.18
N ALA A 45 -0.41 19.91 -2.79
CA ALA A 45 0.44 19.25 -1.81
C ALA A 45 0.43 19.82 -0.38
N VAL A 46 -0.46 20.76 -0.04
CA VAL A 46 -0.56 21.31 1.31
C VAL A 46 -1.76 20.72 2.04
N TYR A 47 -1.52 20.16 3.22
CA TYR A 47 -2.56 19.64 4.12
C TYR A 47 -2.56 20.44 5.42
N ARG A 48 -3.75 20.86 5.85
CA ARG A 48 -3.97 21.57 7.10
C ARG A 48 -4.34 20.58 8.18
N LEU A 49 -3.45 20.43 9.15
CA LEU A 49 -3.75 19.75 10.41
C LEU A 49 -4.51 20.71 11.31
N ILE A 50 -5.69 20.31 11.76
CA ILE A 50 -6.48 21.01 12.78
C ILE A 50 -6.48 20.12 14.02
N TYR A 51 -6.05 20.67 15.14
CA TYR A 51 -6.07 20.02 16.44
C TYR A 51 -6.84 20.92 17.41
N LEU A 52 -7.94 20.42 17.97
CA LEU A 52 -8.77 21.11 18.94
C LEU A 52 -8.58 20.46 20.30
N SER A 53 -8.15 21.23 21.29
CA SER A 53 -8.00 20.76 22.66
C SER A 53 -8.15 21.93 23.63
N THR A 54 -8.78 21.66 24.76
CA THR A 54 -8.84 22.61 25.89
C THR A 54 -7.63 22.50 26.80
N SER A 55 -6.76 21.50 26.59
CA SER A 55 -5.52 21.30 27.34
C SER A 55 -4.38 22.12 26.74
N GLU A 56 -3.76 22.96 27.56
CA GLU A 56 -2.56 23.70 27.18
C GLU A 56 -1.30 22.85 27.38
N GLY A 57 -0.27 23.08 26.56
CA GLY A 57 0.98 22.35 26.70
C GLY A 57 1.77 22.23 25.41
N ILE A 58 2.84 21.45 25.44
CA ILE A 58 3.61 21.13 24.25
C ILE A 58 2.98 19.90 23.58
N VAL A 59 2.63 20.07 22.32
CA VAL A 59 2.11 19.03 21.44
C VAL A 59 3.20 18.69 20.42
N SER A 60 3.55 17.41 20.33
CA SER A 60 4.47 16.90 19.32
C SER A 60 3.67 16.34 18.16
N VAL A 61 3.94 16.82 16.94
CA VAL A 61 3.36 16.29 15.70
C VAL A 61 4.47 15.55 14.95
N SER A 62 4.28 14.27 14.71
CA SER A 62 5.19 13.43 13.94
C SER A 62 4.51 12.99 12.65
N ILE A 63 5.18 13.12 11.52
CA ILE A 63 4.70 12.64 10.21
C ILE A 63 5.58 11.48 9.77
N TYR A 64 4.95 10.36 9.46
CA TYR A 64 5.60 9.15 8.98
C TYR A 64 5.17 8.84 7.54
N ASP A 65 6.07 8.23 6.78
CA ASP A 65 5.73 7.62 5.48
C ASP A 65 4.99 6.29 5.63
N GLU A 66 4.61 5.69 4.50
CA GLU A 66 3.92 4.39 4.40
C GLU A 66 4.70 3.21 5.02
N ARG A 67 6.02 3.36 5.21
CA ARG A 67 6.90 2.34 5.80
C ARG A 67 7.10 2.56 7.30
N GLY A 68 6.48 3.59 7.87
CA GLY A 68 6.67 4.00 9.26
C GLY A 68 7.97 4.77 9.49
N THR A 69 8.64 5.26 8.45
CA THR A 69 9.82 6.11 8.58
C THR A 69 9.39 7.50 9.03
N LEU A 70 9.99 8.01 10.11
CA LEU A 70 9.75 9.37 10.58
C LEU A 70 10.35 10.38 9.59
N LEU A 71 9.50 11.21 8.99
CA LEU A 71 9.92 12.26 8.06
C LEU A 71 10.08 13.61 8.73
N LEU A 72 9.18 13.93 9.66
CA LEU A 72 9.13 15.24 10.29
C LEU A 72 8.61 15.14 11.72
N THR A 73 9.18 15.97 12.59
CA THR A 73 8.66 16.25 13.93
C THR A 73 8.53 17.76 14.12
N ASP A 74 7.32 18.25 14.39
CA ASP A 74 7.05 19.63 14.83
C ASP A 74 6.66 19.64 16.32
N ARG A 75 7.13 20.64 17.07
CA ARG A 75 6.77 20.83 18.48
C ARG A 75 6.07 22.16 18.63
N ILE A 76 4.78 22.09 18.93
CA ILE A 76 3.88 23.24 18.94
C ILE A 76 3.44 23.47 20.38
N ARG A 77 3.52 24.72 20.84
CA ARG A 77 2.88 25.12 22.10
C ARG A 77 1.40 25.35 21.82
N ASN A 78 0.56 24.44 22.30
CA ASN A 78 -0.89 24.59 22.27
C ASN A 78 -1.34 25.55 23.38
N VAL A 79 -2.23 26.46 23.02
CA VAL A 79 -2.99 27.31 23.95
C VAL A 79 -4.44 26.85 23.97
N ALA A 80 -5.22 27.29 24.95
CA ALA A 80 -6.63 26.90 25.04
C ALA A 80 -7.37 27.14 23.71
N GLY A 81 -7.99 26.09 23.16
CA GLY A 81 -8.75 26.15 21.91
C GLY A 81 -8.09 25.45 20.72
N GLY A 82 -6.83 25.00 20.82
CA GLY A 82 -6.18 24.23 19.78
C GLY A 82 -5.33 25.05 18.79
N PHE A 83 -4.91 24.41 17.71
CA PHE A 83 -4.16 25.04 16.63
C PHE A 83 -4.51 24.47 15.25
N ALA A 84 -4.17 25.22 14.21
CA ALA A 84 -4.14 24.74 12.84
C ALA A 84 -2.75 24.97 12.22
N ARG A 85 -2.19 23.95 11.56
CA ARG A 85 -0.86 24.01 10.95
C ARG A 85 -0.86 23.44 9.53
N PRO A 86 -0.39 24.18 8.53
CA PRO A 86 -0.17 23.65 7.20
C PRO A 86 1.13 22.85 7.17
N TYR A 87 1.07 21.67 6.56
CA TYR A 87 2.23 20.87 6.20
C TYR A 87 2.28 20.73 4.68
N ASN A 88 3.46 21.03 4.12
CA ASN A 88 3.69 20.93 2.69
C ASN A 88 4.38 19.60 2.38
N PHE A 89 3.73 18.77 1.58
CA PHE A 89 4.21 17.48 1.13
C PHE A 89 4.92 17.57 -0.24
N SER A 90 5.11 18.78 -0.79
CA SER A 90 5.81 18.98 -2.06
C SER A 90 7.19 18.32 -2.04
N GLY A 91 7.48 17.51 -3.06
CA GLY A 91 8.74 16.76 -3.16
C GLY A 91 8.77 15.45 -2.37
N LEU A 92 7.75 15.14 -1.58
CA LEU A 92 7.58 13.80 -1.01
C LEU A 92 6.95 12.85 -2.04
N PRO A 93 7.24 11.54 -1.98
CA PRO A 93 6.57 10.55 -2.82
C PRO A 93 5.05 10.54 -2.61
N SER A 94 4.28 10.18 -3.63
CA SER A 94 2.86 9.83 -3.43
C SER A 94 2.75 8.58 -2.55
N GLY A 95 1.82 8.55 -1.61
CA GLY A 95 1.67 7.42 -0.68
C GLY A 95 0.74 7.74 0.47
N GLU A 96 0.51 6.73 1.32
CA GLU A 96 -0.16 6.92 2.62
C GLU A 96 0.83 7.53 3.61
N TYR A 97 0.39 8.55 4.34
CA TYR A 97 1.15 9.19 5.39
C TYR A 97 0.40 9.12 6.69
N THR A 98 1.14 8.88 7.77
CA THR A 98 0.60 8.84 9.12
C THR A 98 1.01 10.09 9.87
N ILE A 99 0.04 10.90 10.28
CA ILE A 99 0.25 12.01 11.22
C ILE A 99 -0.10 11.55 12.62
N GLN A 100 0.87 11.60 13.51
CA GLN A 100 0.74 11.30 14.92
C GLN A 100 0.84 12.58 15.73
N ILE A 101 -0.08 12.78 16.65
CA ILE A 101 -0.02 13.78 17.70
C ILE A 101 0.32 13.09 19.01
N THR A 102 1.20 13.69 19.80
CA THR A 102 1.50 13.27 21.17
C THR A 102 1.45 14.48 22.08
N ASP A 103 0.57 14.42 23.07
CA ASP A 103 0.34 15.46 24.08
C ASP A 103 0.28 14.84 25.49
N ALA A 104 -0.17 15.61 26.48
CA ALA A 104 -0.28 15.14 27.87
C ALA A 104 -1.39 14.08 28.08
N SER A 105 -2.38 14.02 27.20
CA SER A 105 -3.47 13.04 27.24
C SER A 105 -3.13 11.72 26.54
N GLY A 106 -2.12 11.73 25.65
CA GLY A 106 -1.61 10.52 25.03
C GLY A 106 -1.26 10.71 23.56
N LYS A 107 -1.47 9.65 22.77
CA LYS A 107 -1.15 9.60 21.34
C LYS A 107 -2.42 9.48 20.51
N THR A 108 -2.57 10.36 19.52
CA THR A 108 -3.64 10.31 18.51
C THR A 108 -3.02 10.19 17.14
N THR A 109 -3.63 9.41 16.24
CA THR A 109 -3.05 9.16 14.92
C THR A 109 -4.14 9.28 13.85
N LYS A 110 -3.80 9.88 12.70
CA LYS A 110 -4.63 9.89 11.49
C LYS A 110 -3.78 9.63 10.25
N THR A 111 -4.34 8.90 9.31
CA THR A 111 -3.74 8.68 7.99
C THR A 111 -4.32 9.66 6.97
N LEU A 112 -3.51 10.00 5.97
CA LEU A 112 -3.93 10.76 4.80
C LEU A 112 -3.26 10.18 3.55
N GLN A 113 -3.97 10.20 2.43
CA GLN A 113 -3.39 9.88 1.13
C GLN A 113 -2.84 11.16 0.48
N TYR A 114 -1.55 11.16 0.15
CA TYR A 114 -0.90 12.25 -0.58
C TYR A 114 -0.48 11.80 -1.98
N GLY A 115 -0.63 12.72 -2.94
CA GLY A 115 -0.61 12.42 -4.37
C GLY A 115 -1.92 11.76 -4.80
N GLU A 116 -2.12 11.60 -6.11
CA GLU A 116 -2.98 10.51 -6.55
C GLU A 116 -2.44 9.26 -5.86
N ALA A 117 -3.32 8.39 -5.36
CA ALA A 117 -2.86 7.06 -4.96
C ALA A 117 -2.10 6.51 -6.17
N SER A 118 -0.77 6.58 -6.12
CA SER A 118 0.03 5.66 -6.89
C SER A 118 -0.32 4.35 -6.21
N SER A 119 -1.35 3.72 -6.75
CA SER A 119 -1.70 2.34 -6.57
C SER A 119 -0.47 1.54 -6.96
N SER A 120 0.52 1.54 -6.07
CA SER A 120 1.31 0.39 -5.72
C SER A 120 0.46 -0.45 -4.75
N GLU A 121 -0.83 -0.59 -5.00
CA GLU A 121 -1.33 -1.90 -5.40
C GLU A 121 -0.67 -2.48 -6.66
N THR A 122 0.25 -3.40 -6.39
CA THR A 122 0.47 -4.66 -7.12
C THR A 122 -0.80 -5.53 -7.18
N ALA A 123 -1.99 -4.94 -7.25
CA ALA A 123 -3.28 -5.61 -7.34
C ALA A 123 -4.32 -4.63 -7.92
N GLY A 124 -4.47 -4.60 -9.24
CA GLY A 124 -5.76 -4.19 -9.80
C GLY A 124 -5.90 -2.78 -10.40
N ARG A 125 -4.82 -2.04 -10.69
CA ARG A 125 -4.85 -1.34 -11.99
C ARG A 125 -4.70 -2.42 -13.05
N GLN A 126 -5.80 -3.12 -13.36
CA GLN A 126 -5.92 -3.76 -14.66
C GLN A 126 -5.61 -2.64 -15.63
N SER A 127 -4.43 -2.69 -16.25
CA SER A 127 -4.19 -1.81 -17.38
C SER A 127 -5.39 -2.02 -18.29
N GLU A 128 -6.09 -0.97 -18.69
CA GLU A 128 -7.21 -1.07 -19.62
C GLU A 128 -6.69 -1.38 -21.05
N LEU A 129 -5.64 -2.21 -21.15
CA LEU A 129 -5.14 -2.71 -22.40
C LEU A 129 -6.23 -3.59 -23.01
N LYS A 130 -6.76 -3.13 -24.13
CA LYS A 130 -7.60 -3.95 -24.99
C LYS A 130 -6.67 -4.68 -25.94
N VAL A 131 -6.50 -5.97 -25.68
CA VAL A 131 -5.70 -6.87 -26.51
C VAL A 131 -6.66 -7.66 -27.40
N ASN A 132 -6.46 -7.58 -28.71
CA ASN A 132 -7.22 -8.34 -29.69
C ASN A 132 -6.26 -9.08 -30.61
N VAL A 133 -6.61 -10.31 -30.95
CA VAL A 133 -5.93 -11.11 -31.97
C VAL A 133 -6.91 -11.37 -33.10
N ASN A 134 -6.52 -11.04 -34.32
CA ASN A 134 -7.32 -11.31 -35.51
C ASN A 134 -6.54 -12.25 -36.46
N ALA A 135 -7.17 -13.34 -36.88
CA ALA A 135 -6.62 -14.21 -37.91
C ALA A 135 -6.74 -13.52 -39.27
N LEU A 136 -5.66 -13.53 -40.04
CA LEU A 136 -5.66 -13.02 -41.42
C LEU A 136 -6.03 -14.14 -42.40
N ALA A 137 -6.25 -13.79 -43.68
CA ALA A 137 -6.73 -14.71 -44.71
C ALA A 137 -5.84 -15.96 -44.90
N GLU A 138 -4.58 -15.90 -44.47
CA GLU A 138 -3.69 -17.06 -44.34
C GLU A 138 -3.78 -17.58 -42.90
N SER A 139 -4.12 -18.86 -42.72
CA SER A 139 -4.34 -19.52 -41.42
C SER A 139 -3.14 -19.50 -40.46
N THR A 140 -2.00 -18.95 -40.88
CA THR A 140 -0.77 -18.85 -40.11
C THR A 140 -0.40 -17.41 -39.76
N ARG A 141 -1.11 -16.39 -40.25
CA ARG A 141 -0.81 -14.98 -39.97
C ARG A 141 -1.85 -14.37 -39.04
N TYR A 142 -1.37 -13.72 -37.98
CA TYR A 142 -2.20 -13.13 -36.93
C TYR A 142 -1.82 -11.67 -36.69
N GLU A 143 -2.80 -10.78 -36.68
CA GLU A 143 -2.63 -9.39 -36.25
C GLU A 143 -2.92 -9.30 -34.75
N LEU A 144 -1.91 -8.91 -33.97
CA LEU A 144 -2.08 -8.52 -32.57
C LEU A 144 -2.28 -7.00 -32.52
N SER A 145 -3.41 -6.58 -31.97
CA SER A 145 -3.71 -5.19 -31.65
C SER A 145 -3.68 -5.00 -30.14
N VAL A 146 -2.82 -4.09 -29.67
CA VAL A 146 -2.76 -3.68 -28.26
C VAL A 146 -3.10 -2.20 -28.18
N LEU A 147 -4.26 -1.91 -27.59
CA LEU A 147 -4.79 -0.56 -27.43
C LEU A 147 -4.75 -0.15 -25.96
N GLY A 148 -4.26 1.05 -25.67
CA GLY A 148 -4.26 1.67 -24.35
C GLY A 148 -3.15 2.70 -24.21
N ASP A 149 -3.30 3.58 -23.23
CA ASP A 149 -2.23 4.52 -22.87
C ASP A 149 -1.17 3.77 -22.05
N ARG A 150 0.06 3.75 -22.57
CA ARG A 150 1.18 3.05 -21.93
C ARG A 150 2.47 3.82 -22.11
N ALA A 151 3.18 3.92 -21.00
CA ALA A 151 4.53 4.46 -20.91
C ALA A 151 5.60 3.37 -20.72
N GLN A 152 5.18 2.12 -20.43
CA GLN A 152 6.09 0.99 -20.20
C GLN A 152 6.09 0.02 -21.39
N PRO A 153 7.22 -0.67 -21.62
CA PRO A 153 7.30 -1.72 -22.63
C PRO A 153 6.30 -2.85 -22.36
N VAL A 154 5.89 -3.52 -23.43
CA VAL A 154 5.02 -4.68 -23.38
C VAL A 154 5.77 -5.92 -23.83
N THR A 155 5.66 -6.99 -23.06
CA THR A 155 6.19 -8.30 -23.47
C THR A 155 5.09 -9.07 -24.18
N VAL A 156 5.34 -9.47 -25.41
CA VAL A 156 4.47 -10.40 -26.15
C VAL A 156 5.13 -11.77 -26.10
N THR A 157 4.39 -12.78 -25.64
CA THR A 157 4.80 -14.18 -25.65
C THR A 157 3.77 -14.97 -26.45
N ILE A 158 4.24 -15.90 -27.27
CA ILE A 158 3.37 -16.81 -28.02
C ILE A 158 3.63 -18.21 -27.52
N TYR A 159 2.54 -18.93 -27.24
CA TYR A 159 2.54 -20.31 -26.81
C TYR A 159 1.90 -21.21 -27.86
N ASP A 160 2.42 -22.42 -28.04
CA ASP A 160 1.77 -23.47 -28.82
C ASP A 160 0.56 -24.08 -28.06
N ALA A 161 -0.13 -25.03 -28.70
CA ALA A 161 -1.27 -25.74 -28.09
C ALA A 161 -0.89 -26.61 -26.88
N GLN A 162 0.40 -26.90 -26.68
CA GLN A 162 0.93 -27.64 -25.53
C GLN A 162 1.44 -26.68 -24.43
N ASN A 163 1.22 -25.38 -24.58
CA ASN A 163 1.66 -24.33 -23.69
C ASN A 163 3.20 -24.15 -23.62
N ASN A 164 3.94 -24.58 -24.66
CA ASN A 164 5.36 -24.28 -24.77
C ASN A 164 5.55 -22.88 -25.37
N ARG A 165 6.44 -22.09 -24.78
CA ARG A 165 6.85 -20.78 -25.31
C ARG A 165 7.62 -20.97 -26.61
N ILE A 166 7.03 -20.52 -27.71
CA ILE A 166 7.59 -20.63 -29.06
C ILE A 166 8.21 -19.31 -29.53
N PHE A 167 7.75 -18.19 -28.99
CA PHE A 167 8.26 -16.87 -29.31
C PHE A 167 8.07 -15.91 -28.15
N SER A 168 8.93 -14.90 -28.06
CA SER A 168 8.69 -13.77 -27.19
C SER A 168 9.56 -12.59 -27.57
N GLU A 169 9.00 -11.40 -27.42
CA GLU A 169 9.66 -10.14 -27.67
C GLU A 169 9.19 -9.08 -26.69
N GLN A 170 9.97 -8.01 -26.58
CA GLN A 170 9.61 -6.81 -25.84
C GLN A 170 9.40 -5.67 -26.85
N ILE A 171 8.26 -5.00 -26.74
CA ILE A 171 7.88 -3.88 -27.59
C ILE A 171 7.92 -2.62 -26.74
N ASP A 172 8.88 -1.76 -27.04
CA ASP A 172 9.09 -0.47 -26.39
C ASP A 172 8.53 0.66 -27.27
N GLU A 173 7.24 0.55 -27.60
CA GLU A 173 6.51 1.56 -28.36
C GLU A 173 5.43 2.18 -27.46
N PRO A 174 5.46 3.52 -27.24
CA PRO A 174 4.45 4.19 -26.44
C PRO A 174 3.09 4.19 -27.15
N GLY A 175 2.01 4.13 -26.38
CA GLY A 175 0.64 4.18 -26.93
C GLY A 175 0.23 2.91 -27.68
N ASN A 176 -0.62 3.01 -28.71
CA ASN A 176 -1.20 1.84 -29.38
C ASN A 176 -0.23 1.21 -30.39
N PHE A 177 -0.18 -0.13 -30.48
CA PHE A 177 0.51 -0.80 -31.59
C PHE A 177 -0.38 -1.85 -32.26
N ARG A 178 -0.06 -2.15 -33.52
CA ARG A 178 -0.49 -3.37 -34.21
C ARG A 178 0.72 -4.04 -34.82
N LYS A 179 0.78 -5.36 -34.69
CA LYS A 179 1.87 -6.15 -35.27
C LYS A 179 1.34 -7.46 -35.85
N VAL A 180 1.81 -7.81 -37.03
CA VAL A 180 1.48 -9.07 -37.70
C VAL A 180 2.56 -10.09 -37.39
N TYR A 181 2.14 -11.26 -36.90
CA TYR A 181 2.98 -12.41 -36.64
C TYR A 181 2.69 -13.49 -37.66
N ASP A 182 3.75 -14.00 -38.30
CA ASP A 182 3.68 -15.19 -39.15
C ASP A 182 4.14 -16.42 -38.36
N LEU A 183 3.18 -17.26 -38.03
CA LEU A 183 3.35 -18.51 -37.30
C LEU A 183 3.47 -19.72 -38.23
N SER A 184 3.74 -19.53 -39.53
CA SER A 184 3.85 -20.63 -40.52
C SER A 184 4.88 -21.69 -40.16
N LYS A 185 5.92 -21.31 -39.40
CA LYS A 185 6.98 -22.22 -38.91
C LYS A 185 6.63 -22.94 -37.61
N VAL A 186 5.56 -22.49 -36.95
CA VAL A 186 5.07 -23.05 -35.71
C VAL A 186 3.92 -23.96 -36.12
N ARG A 187 4.18 -25.28 -36.17
CA ARG A 187 3.19 -26.31 -36.52
C ARG A 187 2.12 -26.45 -35.43
N ALA A 188 1.39 -25.39 -35.13
CA ALA A 188 0.46 -25.35 -34.02
C ALA A 188 -0.96 -25.22 -34.57
N SER A 189 -1.75 -26.27 -34.38
CA SER A 189 -3.20 -26.28 -34.61
C SER A 189 -3.95 -25.60 -33.44
N GLY A 190 -3.48 -24.41 -33.04
CA GLY A 190 -3.93 -23.68 -31.85
C GLY A 190 -2.77 -23.08 -31.04
N GLY A 191 -3.09 -22.33 -30.00
CA GLY A 191 -2.10 -21.66 -29.15
C GLY A 191 -2.68 -20.41 -28.50
N ALA A 192 -1.81 -19.56 -27.96
CA ALA A 192 -2.23 -18.30 -27.36
C ALA A 192 -1.16 -17.20 -27.50
N PHE A 193 -1.62 -15.97 -27.68
CA PHE A 193 -0.85 -14.78 -27.38
C PHE A 193 -1.02 -14.45 -25.91
N GLU A 194 0.09 -14.17 -25.24
CA GLU A 194 0.14 -13.59 -23.91
C GLU A 194 0.82 -12.24 -24.01
N VAL A 195 0.17 -11.22 -23.49
CA VAL A 195 0.67 -9.86 -23.46
C VAL A 195 0.83 -9.47 -22.00
N THR A 196 2.06 -9.16 -21.60
CA THR A 196 2.39 -8.77 -20.23
C THR A 196 2.79 -7.29 -20.20
N HIS A 197 2.12 -6.52 -19.35
CA HIS A 197 2.36 -5.09 -19.18
C HIS A 197 2.22 -4.71 -17.71
N ALA A 198 3.27 -4.10 -17.13
CA ALA A 198 3.28 -3.66 -15.74
C ALA A 198 2.75 -4.73 -14.74
N GLY A 199 3.11 -6.00 -14.97
CA GLY A 199 2.67 -7.15 -14.16
C GLY A 199 1.27 -7.70 -14.47
N SER A 200 0.46 -7.00 -15.28
CA SER A 200 -0.82 -7.52 -15.79
C SER A 200 -0.57 -8.46 -16.98
N VAL A 201 -1.31 -9.57 -17.04
CA VAL A 201 -1.22 -10.57 -18.12
C VAL A 201 -2.55 -10.65 -18.87
N PHE A 202 -2.50 -10.55 -20.19
CA PHE A 202 -3.65 -10.64 -21.09
C PHE A 202 -3.43 -11.79 -22.05
N GLN A 203 -4.27 -12.82 -21.97
CA GLN A 203 -4.16 -13.99 -22.83
C GLN A 203 -5.27 -13.99 -23.88
N GLN A 204 -4.90 -14.16 -25.15
CA GLN A 204 -5.81 -14.25 -26.28
C GLN A 204 -5.57 -15.57 -27.03
N PRO A 205 -6.56 -16.47 -27.09
CA PRO A 205 -6.42 -17.74 -27.78
C PRO A 205 -6.35 -17.54 -29.29
N ILE A 206 -5.55 -18.37 -29.95
CA ILE A 206 -5.49 -18.50 -31.39
C ILE A 206 -6.53 -19.55 -31.79
N ARG A 207 -7.50 -19.17 -32.63
CA ARG A 207 -8.57 -20.04 -33.14
C ARG A 207 -8.63 -20.01 -34.65
#